data_AF-A0A1Q7V8T5-F1
#
_entry.id   AF-A0A1Q7V8T5-F1
#
_cell.length_a   1.000
_cell.length_b   1.000
_cell.length_c   1.000
_cell.angle_alpha   90.00
_cell.angle_beta   90.00
_cell.angle_gamma   90.00
#
_symmetry.space_group_name_H-M   'P 1'
#
loop_
_entity.id
_entity.type
_entity.pdbx_description
1 polymer ?
#
loop_
_entity_poly.entity_id
_entity_poly.type
_entity_poly.pdbx_seq_one_letter_code
_entity_poly.pdbx_strand_id
1 'polypeptide(L)'
;MTMDRESLARKDFRDYQFILEELERLLKMSPAELLTYFGQHREDAFYTLPRGSGGELPFTKKGETHFQEIAIRGLEALGADGRKHFLPSVVDALKSEFMSERTEDPPLTEDNAHEVFDTAIAKVETEFRQLTHFVPCSIVIHQEPSRFKIGPVEFVLRDLFFKENEAALLRSQESATGFEWGHEELRKFFNRFFWVASVTIDAADKKISRDRARKAIQMALDVLKLFIGTARAAGIRQGYDHGMPTETASLVSVEAGTFSLSLRRGRHDAVLMDHWYDGISRSEPWQLAESVVTAFLTRWDDLPEPHQRFMDGLRWHGEGVSDPEPQSRLVKFWVAIERVVSLRSRD
;
A
#
# COMPACT_ATOMS: atom_id res chain seq x y z
N MET A 1 1.55 -21.51 14.38
CA MET A 1 0.55 -22.34 15.07
C MET A 1 -0.77 -21.63 14.94
N THR A 2 -1.70 -22.16 14.15
CA THR A 2 -3.07 -21.65 14.09
C THR A 2 -3.69 -21.85 15.47
N MET A 3 -4.11 -20.77 16.13
CA MET A 3 -4.83 -20.88 17.40
C MET A 3 -6.14 -21.62 17.16
N ASP A 4 -6.51 -22.54 18.06
CA ASP A 4 -7.84 -23.13 18.03
C ASP A 4 -8.91 -22.07 18.34
N ARG A 5 -10.13 -22.28 17.81
CA ARG A 5 -11.25 -21.32 17.89
C ARG A 5 -11.67 -21.04 19.34
N GLU A 6 -11.60 -22.05 20.20
CA GLU A 6 -11.94 -21.94 21.62
C GLU A 6 -10.95 -21.03 22.37
N SER A 7 -9.67 -21.13 22.05
CA SER A 7 -8.60 -20.28 22.59
C SER A 7 -8.70 -18.85 22.09
N LEU A 8 -9.12 -18.63 20.84
CA LEU A 8 -9.42 -17.29 20.31
C LEU A 8 -10.59 -16.66 21.06
N ALA A 9 -11.73 -17.35 21.12
CA ALA A 9 -12.93 -16.86 21.78
C ALA A 9 -12.67 -16.52 23.25
N ARG A 10 -11.94 -17.36 23.97
CA ARG A 10 -11.58 -17.10 25.37
C ARG A 10 -10.68 -15.87 25.57
N LYS A 11 -9.75 -15.60 24.66
CA LYS A 11 -8.91 -14.39 24.74
C LYS A 11 -9.71 -13.15 24.39
N ASP A 12 -10.49 -13.22 23.32
CA ASP A 12 -11.34 -12.12 22.88
C ASP A 12 -12.34 -11.75 23.96
N PHE A 13 -12.93 -12.75 24.64
CA PHE A 13 -13.83 -12.52 25.77
C PHE A 13 -13.17 -11.70 26.89
N ARG A 14 -11.92 -11.98 27.26
CA ARG A 14 -11.19 -11.21 28.29
C ARG A 14 -10.96 -9.77 27.86
N ASP A 15 -10.64 -9.56 26.59
CA ASP A 15 -10.43 -8.22 26.03
C ASP A 15 -11.75 -7.44 25.99
N TYR A 16 -12.84 -8.09 25.61
CA TYR A 16 -14.16 -7.49 25.70
C TYR A 16 -14.57 -7.18 27.13
N GLN A 17 -14.28 -8.05 28.11
CA GLN A 17 -14.53 -7.75 29.53
C GLN A 17 -13.80 -6.47 29.96
N PHE A 18 -12.52 -6.33 29.60
CA PHE A 18 -11.78 -5.11 29.89
C PHE A 18 -12.42 -3.88 29.23
N ILE A 19 -12.79 -3.99 27.96
CA ILE A 19 -13.47 -2.91 27.22
C ILE A 19 -14.79 -2.52 27.91
N LEU A 20 -15.56 -3.51 28.38
CA LEU A 20 -16.82 -3.29 29.10
C LEU A 20 -16.60 -2.57 30.43
N GLU A 21 -15.61 -3.00 31.21
CA GLU A 21 -15.25 -2.36 32.48
C GLU A 21 -14.81 -0.90 32.28
N GLU A 22 -14.02 -0.63 31.24
CA GLU A 22 -13.59 0.73 30.89
C GLU A 22 -14.77 1.61 30.45
N LEU A 23 -15.68 1.08 29.64
CA LEU A 23 -16.89 1.80 29.24
C LEU A 23 -17.77 2.12 30.44
N GLU A 24 -17.99 1.14 31.32
CA GLU A 24 -18.78 1.34 32.54
C GLU A 24 -18.12 2.36 33.47
N ARG A 25 -16.79 2.32 33.61
CA ARG A 25 -16.02 3.30 34.38
C ARG A 25 -16.23 4.72 33.86
N LEU A 26 -16.10 4.94 32.54
CA LEU A 26 -16.26 6.26 31.94
C LEU A 26 -17.72 6.75 32.00
N LEU A 27 -18.70 5.86 31.82
CA LEU A 27 -20.12 6.21 31.89
C LEU A 27 -20.58 6.58 33.31
N LYS A 28 -19.91 6.07 34.36
CA LYS A 28 -20.17 6.43 35.75
C LYS A 28 -19.57 7.77 36.18
N MET A 29 -18.64 8.33 35.42
CA MET A 29 -18.00 9.61 35.73
C MET A 29 -18.93 10.79 35.41
N SER A 30 -18.97 11.76 36.32
CA SER A 30 -19.59 13.06 36.07
C SER A 30 -18.80 13.87 35.02
N PRO A 31 -19.41 14.88 34.38
CA PRO A 31 -18.70 15.74 33.42
C PRO A 31 -17.42 16.40 33.98
N ALA A 32 -17.40 16.77 35.26
CA ALA A 32 -16.23 17.35 35.90
C ALA A 32 -15.10 16.34 36.10
N GLU A 33 -15.44 15.09 36.43
CA GLU A 33 -14.49 13.99 36.56
C GLU A 33 -13.90 13.60 35.20
N LEU A 34 -14.72 13.54 34.15
CA LEU A 34 -14.26 13.29 32.77
C LEU A 34 -13.29 14.37 32.31
N LEU A 35 -13.59 15.65 32.54
CA LEU A 35 -12.67 16.76 32.21
C LEU A 35 -11.35 16.65 32.96
N THR A 36 -11.40 16.27 34.25
CA THR A 36 -10.20 16.07 35.06
C THR A 36 -9.38 14.89 34.54
N TYR A 37 -10.04 13.77 34.20
CA TYR A 37 -9.42 12.59 33.63
C TYR A 37 -8.71 12.91 32.30
N PHE A 38 -9.39 13.51 31.33
CA PHE A 38 -8.78 13.88 30.04
C PHE A 38 -7.73 14.98 30.17
N GLY A 39 -7.78 15.79 31.23
CA GLY A 39 -6.69 16.70 31.59
C GLY A 39 -5.41 15.96 31.98
N GLN A 40 -5.53 14.82 32.66
CA GLN A 40 -4.41 13.98 33.09
C GLN A 40 -3.97 12.97 32.02
N HIS A 41 -4.90 12.52 31.17
CA HIS A 41 -4.72 11.53 30.11
C HIS A 41 -5.09 12.15 28.76
N ARG A 42 -4.29 13.11 28.30
CA ARG A 42 -4.61 13.91 27.10
C ARG A 42 -4.68 13.06 25.83
N GLU A 43 -3.96 11.95 25.81
CA GLU A 43 -3.99 10.97 24.72
C GLU A 43 -5.37 10.30 24.58
N ASP A 44 -6.09 10.07 25.68
CA ASP A 44 -7.39 9.40 25.64
C ASP A 44 -8.48 10.27 25.01
N ALA A 45 -8.28 11.60 24.96
CA ALA A 45 -9.23 12.53 24.35
C ALA A 45 -9.42 12.33 22.82
N PHE A 46 -8.56 11.53 22.17
CA PHE A 46 -8.64 11.24 20.74
C PHE A 46 -9.31 9.89 20.42
N TYR A 47 -9.79 9.16 21.43
CA TYR A 47 -10.39 7.84 21.24
C TYR A 47 -11.87 7.88 21.56
N THR A 48 -12.66 7.31 20.65
CA THR A 48 -14.11 7.25 20.78
C THR A 48 -14.66 5.92 20.28
N LEU A 49 -15.86 5.56 20.76
CA LEU A 49 -16.64 4.45 20.22
C LEU A 49 -17.93 4.94 19.56
N PRO A 50 -18.36 4.35 18.44
CA PRO A 50 -19.63 4.68 17.83
C PRO A 50 -20.80 4.25 18.73
N ARG A 51 -21.84 5.08 18.80
CA ARG A 51 -23.13 4.70 19.41
C ARG A 51 -24.05 4.13 18.33
N GLY A 52 -24.76 3.03 18.63
CA GLY A 52 -25.79 2.48 17.73
C GLY A 52 -26.92 3.46 17.39
N SER A 53 -27.19 4.46 18.24
CA SER A 53 -28.18 5.52 18.02
C SER A 53 -27.64 6.76 17.29
N GLY A 54 -26.39 6.74 16.84
CA GLY A 54 -25.67 7.91 16.32
C GLY A 54 -24.90 8.67 17.42
N GLY A 55 -23.77 9.26 17.02
CA GLY A 55 -22.83 9.95 17.91
C GLY A 55 -21.71 9.06 18.43
N GLU A 56 -20.86 9.62 19.29
CA GLU A 56 -19.65 8.99 19.80
C GLU A 56 -19.63 8.98 21.34
N LEU A 57 -19.07 7.92 21.92
CA LEU A 57 -18.74 7.80 23.33
C LEU A 57 -17.26 8.10 23.55
N PRO A 58 -16.89 8.91 24.55
CA PRO A 58 -15.50 9.01 24.97
C PRO A 58 -14.96 7.63 25.34
N PHE A 59 -13.73 7.34 24.95
CA PHE A 59 -13.09 6.06 25.20
C PHE A 59 -11.63 6.22 25.58
N THR A 60 -10.91 5.12 25.80
CA THR A 60 -9.50 5.15 26.20
C THR A 60 -8.60 4.50 25.16
N LYS A 61 -7.34 4.94 25.11
CA LYS A 61 -6.30 4.33 24.29
C LYS A 61 -6.09 2.86 24.64
N LYS A 62 -6.23 2.50 25.93
CA LYS A 62 -6.12 1.11 26.39
C LYS A 62 -7.23 0.26 25.81
N GLY A 63 -8.48 0.71 25.92
CA GLY A 63 -9.61 0.02 25.30
C GLY A 63 -9.45 -0.12 23.78
N GLU A 64 -8.95 0.92 23.11
CA GLU A 64 -8.61 0.85 21.68
C GLU A 64 -7.58 -0.25 21.37
N THR A 65 -6.57 -0.39 22.23
CA THR A 65 -5.52 -1.40 22.07
C THR A 65 -6.11 -2.80 22.13
N HIS A 66 -7.07 -3.06 23.03
CA HIS A 66 -7.76 -4.34 23.11
C HIS A 66 -8.57 -4.66 21.83
N PHE A 67 -9.24 -3.68 21.22
CA PHE A 67 -9.87 -3.88 19.90
C PHE A 67 -8.84 -4.21 18.82
N GLN A 68 -7.69 -3.54 18.82
CA GLN A 68 -6.61 -3.83 17.87
C GLN A 68 -6.04 -5.24 18.08
N GLU A 69 -5.86 -5.67 19.33
CA GLU A 69 -5.36 -7.01 19.66
C GLU A 69 -6.33 -8.11 19.20
N ILE A 70 -7.64 -7.93 19.40
CA ILE A 70 -8.67 -8.85 18.87
C ILE A 70 -8.57 -8.92 17.35
N ALA A 71 -8.55 -7.77 16.67
CA ALA A 71 -8.48 -7.71 15.22
C ALA A 71 -7.19 -8.34 14.66
N ILE A 72 -6.04 -8.09 15.29
CA ILE A 72 -4.75 -8.70 14.89
C ILE A 72 -4.81 -10.21 15.02
N ARG A 73 -5.25 -10.74 16.17
CA ARG A 73 -5.35 -12.20 16.39
C ARG A 73 -6.31 -12.86 15.42
N GLY A 74 -7.47 -12.24 15.18
CA GLY A 74 -8.45 -12.75 14.23
C GLY A 74 -7.89 -12.78 12.80
N LEU A 75 -7.22 -11.71 12.36
CA LEU A 75 -6.57 -11.66 11.04
C LEU A 75 -5.43 -12.68 10.91
N GLU A 76 -4.64 -12.90 11.97
CA GLU A 76 -3.62 -13.94 12.00
C GLU A 76 -4.25 -15.34 11.89
N ALA A 77 -5.40 -15.58 12.51
CA ALA A 77 -6.15 -16.83 12.42
C ALA A 77 -6.70 -17.11 11.01
N LEU A 78 -7.03 -16.07 10.24
CA LEU A 78 -7.41 -16.17 8.82
C LEU A 78 -6.22 -16.51 7.89
N GLY A 79 -4.98 -16.46 8.39
CA GLY A 79 -3.79 -16.80 7.63
C GLY A 79 -3.56 -15.90 6.42
N ALA A 80 -3.48 -16.50 5.22
CA ALA A 80 -3.22 -15.75 3.99
C ALA A 80 -4.35 -14.75 3.66
N ASP A 81 -5.60 -15.11 3.96
CA ASP A 81 -6.75 -14.26 3.66
C ASP A 81 -6.77 -12.99 4.52
N GLY A 82 -6.27 -13.05 5.76
CA GLY A 82 -6.15 -11.87 6.64
C GLY A 82 -5.27 -10.77 6.06
N ARG A 83 -4.40 -11.07 5.08
CA ARG A 83 -3.59 -10.05 4.39
C ARG A 83 -4.38 -9.20 3.38
N LYS A 84 -5.63 -9.55 3.10
CA LYS A 84 -6.53 -8.78 2.23
C LYS A 84 -7.19 -7.62 2.97
N HIS A 85 -7.15 -7.62 4.30
CA HIS A 85 -7.86 -6.68 5.15
C HIS A 85 -6.94 -5.55 5.63
N PHE A 86 -7.49 -4.34 5.72
CA PHE A 86 -6.79 -3.22 6.34
C PHE A 86 -7.19 -3.16 7.81
N LEU A 87 -6.22 -3.31 8.71
CA LEU A 87 -6.45 -3.40 10.16
C LEU A 87 -7.36 -2.28 10.70
N PRO A 88 -7.17 -0.99 10.36
CA PRO A 88 -8.08 0.07 10.81
C PRO A 88 -9.53 -0.15 10.38
N SER A 89 -9.79 -0.56 9.12
CA SER A 89 -11.15 -0.86 8.65
C SER A 89 -11.79 -1.99 9.46
N VAL A 90 -11.00 -3.03 9.80
CA VAL A 90 -11.47 -4.16 10.62
C VAL A 90 -11.78 -3.72 12.04
N VAL A 91 -10.91 -2.91 12.66
CA VAL A 91 -11.11 -2.37 14.00
C VAL A 91 -12.36 -1.50 14.08
N ASP A 92 -12.59 -0.65 13.08
CA ASP A 92 -13.78 0.21 13.04
C ASP A 92 -15.07 -0.60 12.86
N ALA A 93 -15.05 -1.64 12.03
CA ALA A 93 -16.15 -2.59 11.90
C ALA A 93 -16.39 -3.38 13.20
N LEU A 94 -15.32 -3.81 13.86
CA LEU A 94 -15.36 -4.56 15.12
C LEU A 94 -15.98 -3.73 16.24
N LYS A 95 -15.60 -2.45 16.37
CA LYS A 95 -16.23 -1.52 17.32
C LYS A 95 -17.71 -1.34 17.03
N SER A 96 -18.06 -1.20 15.75
CA SER A 96 -19.45 -1.02 15.34
C SER A 96 -20.29 -2.25 15.67
N GLU A 97 -19.76 -3.45 15.41
CA GLU A 97 -20.41 -4.72 15.74
C GLU A 97 -20.58 -4.91 17.24
N PHE A 98 -19.49 -4.72 17.98
CA PHE A 98 -19.49 -4.83 19.43
C PHE A 98 -20.50 -3.87 20.07
N MET A 99 -20.71 -2.69 19.49
CA MET A 99 -21.69 -1.72 19.98
C MET A 99 -23.12 -2.02 19.51
N SER A 100 -23.33 -2.72 18.39
CA SER A 100 -24.66 -3.11 17.88
C SER A 100 -25.21 -4.40 18.49
N GLU A 101 -24.37 -5.42 18.72
CA GLU A 101 -24.79 -6.70 19.30
C GLU A 101 -25.30 -6.55 20.75
N ARG A 102 -24.98 -5.46 21.43
CA ARG A 102 -25.50 -5.17 22.79
C ARG A 102 -26.99 -4.82 22.84
N THR A 103 -27.65 -4.75 21.69
CA THR A 103 -29.10 -4.54 21.61
C THR A 103 -29.89 -5.85 21.44
N GLU A 104 -29.23 -6.98 21.16
CA GLU A 104 -29.88 -8.28 20.91
C GLU A 104 -29.31 -9.39 21.82
N ASP A 105 -30.16 -10.36 22.18
CA ASP A 105 -29.85 -11.55 23.00
C ASP A 105 -29.30 -12.63 22.06
N PRO A 106 -28.22 -13.39 22.36
CA PRO A 106 -27.65 -13.71 23.69
C PRO A 106 -26.51 -12.79 24.18
N PRO A 107 -26.22 -12.78 25.50
CA PRO A 107 -25.08 -12.06 26.06
C PRO A 107 -23.75 -12.62 25.55
N LEU A 108 -22.71 -11.77 25.58
CA LEU A 108 -21.34 -12.17 25.29
C LEU A 108 -20.83 -13.19 26.32
N THR A 109 -20.27 -14.31 25.85
CA THR A 109 -19.73 -15.43 26.63
C THR A 109 -18.34 -15.82 26.11
N GLU A 110 -17.64 -16.70 26.85
CA GLU A 110 -16.35 -17.25 26.38
C GLU A 110 -16.49 -18.04 25.06
N ASP A 111 -17.69 -18.55 24.75
CA ASP A 111 -17.93 -19.40 23.58
C ASP A 111 -18.24 -18.59 22.31
N ASN A 112 -18.93 -17.45 22.44
CA ASN A 112 -19.38 -16.64 21.31
C ASN A 112 -18.56 -15.36 21.09
N ALA A 113 -17.59 -15.04 21.95
CA ALA A 113 -16.86 -13.78 21.85
C ALA A 113 -16.14 -13.59 20.49
N HIS A 114 -15.64 -14.65 19.87
CA HIS A 114 -15.01 -14.54 18.56
C HIS A 114 -16.02 -14.26 17.42
N GLU A 115 -17.31 -14.53 17.64
CA GLU A 115 -18.35 -14.32 16.62
C GLU A 115 -18.52 -12.83 16.27
N VAL A 116 -18.26 -11.94 17.23
CA VAL A 116 -18.24 -10.48 16.99
C VAL A 116 -17.20 -10.12 15.91
N PHE A 117 -16.03 -10.76 15.96
CA PHE A 117 -14.98 -10.58 14.95
C PHE A 117 -15.40 -11.20 13.62
N ASP A 118 -15.95 -12.41 13.62
CA ASP A 118 -16.44 -13.09 12.41
C ASP A 118 -17.48 -12.23 11.67
N THR A 119 -18.45 -11.65 12.40
CA THR A 119 -19.48 -10.76 11.84
C THR A 119 -18.90 -9.46 11.31
N ALA A 120 -17.96 -8.84 12.04
CA ALA A 120 -17.28 -7.63 11.61
C ALA A 120 -16.49 -7.86 10.30
N ILE A 121 -15.77 -8.98 10.19
CA ILE A 121 -15.05 -9.35 8.96
C ILE A 121 -16.02 -9.56 7.80
N ALA A 122 -17.10 -10.32 8.02
CA ALA A 122 -18.09 -10.55 6.98
C ALA A 122 -18.67 -9.24 6.42
N LYS A 123 -18.94 -8.25 7.28
CA LYS A 123 -19.37 -6.90 6.88
C LYS A 123 -18.31 -6.18 6.03
N VAL A 124 -17.05 -6.18 6.46
CA VAL A 124 -15.93 -5.55 5.71
C VAL A 124 -15.76 -6.19 4.33
N GLU A 125 -15.87 -7.51 4.24
CA GLU A 125 -15.69 -8.25 2.98
C GLU A 125 -16.80 -7.97 1.95
N THR A 126 -17.99 -7.53 2.38
CA THR A 126 -19.06 -7.13 1.43
C THR A 126 -18.65 -5.97 0.53
N GLU A 127 -17.70 -5.14 0.97
CA GLU A 127 -17.15 -4.02 0.22
C GLU A 127 -15.98 -4.41 -0.69
N PHE A 128 -15.43 -5.62 -0.55
CA PHE A 128 -14.29 -6.05 -1.36
C PHE A 128 -14.69 -6.16 -2.83
N ARG A 129 -13.85 -5.60 -3.69
CA ARG A 129 -14.03 -5.62 -5.14
C ARG A 129 -12.69 -5.92 -5.80
N GLN A 130 -12.74 -6.62 -6.92
CA GLN A 130 -11.59 -6.69 -7.82
C GLN A 130 -11.40 -5.32 -8.45
N LEU A 131 -10.18 -4.78 -8.38
CA LEU A 131 -9.87 -3.43 -8.83
C LEU A 131 -8.66 -3.44 -9.76
N THR A 132 -8.78 -2.73 -10.88
CA THR A 132 -7.65 -2.41 -11.75
C THR A 132 -7.10 -1.04 -11.38
N HIS A 133 -5.82 -0.98 -11.04
CA HIS A 133 -5.14 0.26 -10.67
C HIS A 133 -4.31 0.76 -11.85
N PHE A 134 -4.38 2.05 -12.12
CA PHE A 134 -3.61 2.73 -13.16
C PHE A 134 -2.62 3.70 -12.54
N VAL A 135 -1.33 3.56 -12.87
CA VAL A 135 -0.25 4.36 -12.30
C VAL A 135 0.61 4.95 -13.42
N PRO A 136 0.75 6.28 -13.53
CA PRO A 136 1.63 6.87 -14.51
C PRO A 136 3.10 6.56 -14.16
N CYS A 137 3.93 6.31 -15.17
CA CYS A 137 5.32 5.87 -15.01
C CYS A 137 6.26 6.60 -15.97
N SER A 138 7.49 6.86 -15.52
CA SER A 138 8.63 7.20 -16.39
C SER A 138 9.36 5.90 -16.69
N ILE A 139 9.53 5.55 -17.97
CA ILE A 139 10.14 4.27 -18.39
C ILE A 139 11.14 4.51 -19.51
N VAL A 140 10.66 4.63 -20.74
CA VAL A 140 11.46 4.86 -21.94
C VAL A 140 10.77 5.92 -22.81
N ILE A 141 11.56 6.69 -23.55
CA ILE A 141 11.00 7.72 -24.44
C ILE A 141 10.48 7.15 -25.76
N HIS A 142 10.88 5.93 -26.10
CA HIS A 142 10.52 5.26 -27.34
C HIS A 142 9.05 4.86 -27.31
N GLN A 143 8.37 5.02 -28.45
CA GLN A 143 6.95 4.72 -28.61
C GLN A 143 6.68 3.31 -29.14
N GLU A 144 7.75 2.57 -29.49
CA GLU A 144 7.66 1.19 -29.92
C GLU A 144 8.38 0.25 -28.94
N PRO A 145 7.70 -0.81 -28.45
CA PRO A 145 6.28 -1.09 -28.66
C PRO A 145 5.37 -0.08 -27.94
N SER A 146 4.11 0.08 -28.36
CA SER A 146 3.15 0.98 -27.67
C SER A 146 2.52 0.36 -26.41
N ARG A 147 2.74 -0.95 -26.23
CA ARG A 147 2.36 -1.72 -25.04
C ARG A 147 3.36 -2.85 -24.80
N PHE A 148 3.59 -3.20 -23.55
CA PHE A 148 4.31 -4.41 -23.18
C PHE A 148 3.88 -4.89 -21.78
N LYS A 149 4.32 -6.08 -21.37
CA LYS A 149 3.97 -6.67 -20.07
C LYS A 149 5.20 -7.12 -19.29
N ILE A 150 5.06 -7.19 -17.98
CA ILE A 150 6.02 -7.83 -17.09
C ILE A 150 5.21 -8.66 -16.10
N GLY A 151 5.05 -9.93 -16.42
CA GLY A 151 4.04 -10.78 -15.78
C GLY A 151 2.63 -10.14 -15.90
N PRO A 152 1.91 -9.93 -14.79
CA PRO A 152 0.55 -9.37 -14.79
C PRO A 152 0.48 -7.85 -14.90
N VAL A 153 1.62 -7.13 -14.88
CA VAL A 153 1.64 -5.68 -15.03
C VAL A 153 1.74 -5.33 -16.51
N GLU A 154 0.75 -4.60 -17.02
CA GLU A 154 0.78 -4.08 -18.39
C GLU A 154 1.20 -2.62 -18.38
N PHE A 155 2.03 -2.23 -19.34
CA PHE A 155 2.45 -0.85 -19.58
C PHE A 155 1.96 -0.42 -20.95
N VAL A 156 1.27 0.72 -21.00
CA VAL A 156 0.71 1.30 -22.23
C VAL A 156 1.17 2.74 -22.34
N LEU A 157 1.42 3.20 -23.57
CA LEU A 157 1.65 4.64 -23.80
C LEU A 157 0.45 5.45 -23.31
N ARG A 158 0.73 6.53 -22.58
CA ARG A 158 -0.29 7.41 -21.99
C ARG A 158 -1.32 7.89 -23.00
N ASP A 159 -0.88 8.27 -24.20
CA ASP A 159 -1.78 8.79 -25.24
C ASP A 159 -2.73 7.70 -25.75
N LEU A 160 -2.25 6.45 -25.87
CA LEU A 160 -3.08 5.30 -26.20
C LEU A 160 -4.05 4.99 -25.04
N PHE A 161 -3.57 5.01 -23.80
CA PHE A 161 -4.41 4.81 -22.61
C PHE A 161 -5.57 5.81 -22.57
N PHE A 162 -5.32 7.12 -22.72
CA PHE A 162 -6.39 8.10 -22.72
C PHE A 162 -7.34 7.91 -23.89
N LYS A 163 -6.83 7.62 -25.09
CA LYS A 163 -7.67 7.35 -26.26
C LYS A 163 -8.61 6.16 -26.04
N GLU A 164 -8.13 5.09 -25.42
CA GLU A 164 -8.92 3.88 -25.15
C GLU A 164 -9.92 4.07 -23.99
N ASN A 165 -9.62 4.96 -23.03
CA ASN A 165 -10.40 5.10 -21.78
C ASN A 165 -11.19 6.42 -21.66
N GLU A 166 -11.12 7.32 -22.63
CA GLU A 166 -11.74 8.65 -22.58
C GLU A 166 -13.22 8.60 -22.21
N ALA A 167 -14.00 7.74 -22.86
CA ALA A 167 -15.43 7.61 -22.59
C ALA A 167 -15.74 7.11 -21.16
N ALA A 168 -14.86 6.28 -20.57
CA ALA A 168 -15.01 5.81 -19.20
C ALA A 168 -14.63 6.90 -18.18
N LEU A 169 -13.55 7.65 -18.46
CA LEU A 169 -13.10 8.77 -17.65
C LEU A 169 -14.11 9.93 -17.62
N LEU A 170 -14.83 10.16 -18.72
CA LEU A 170 -15.90 11.17 -18.76
C LEU A 170 -17.18 10.74 -18.02
N ARG A 171 -17.37 9.43 -17.81
CA ARG A 171 -18.53 8.88 -17.08
C ARG A 171 -18.27 8.68 -15.59
N SER A 172 -17.04 8.82 -15.11
CA SER A 172 -16.74 8.63 -13.70
C SER A 172 -17.48 9.70 -12.88
N GLN A 173 -18.32 9.25 -11.94
CA GLN A 173 -18.98 10.15 -11.01
C GLN A 173 -17.98 10.63 -9.95
N GLU A 174 -18.11 11.91 -9.61
CA GLU A 174 -17.45 12.53 -8.48
C GLU A 174 -17.81 11.77 -7.19
N SER A 175 -16.79 11.29 -6.47
CA SER A 175 -16.95 10.65 -5.17
C SER A 175 -17.31 11.67 -4.09
N ALA A 176 -18.20 11.29 -3.19
CA ALA A 176 -18.71 12.13 -2.10
C ALA A 176 -17.65 12.57 -1.06
N THR A 177 -16.36 12.27 -1.24
CA THR A 177 -15.30 12.45 -0.23
C THR A 177 -14.45 13.73 -0.35
N GLY A 178 -14.84 14.67 -1.21
CA GLY A 178 -14.51 16.09 -1.04
C GLY A 178 -13.08 16.57 -1.37
N PHE A 179 -12.17 15.70 -1.82
CA PHE A 179 -10.87 16.11 -2.37
C PHE A 179 -10.64 15.48 -3.73
N GLU A 180 -11.35 15.99 -4.73
CA GLU A 180 -11.33 15.45 -6.07
C GLU A 180 -10.43 16.27 -6.98
N TRP A 181 -9.50 15.57 -7.63
CA TRP A 181 -8.85 16.11 -8.81
C TRP A 181 -9.85 15.97 -9.95
N GLY A 182 -10.26 17.09 -10.54
CA GLY A 182 -11.04 17.05 -11.76
C GLY A 182 -10.28 16.29 -12.85
N HIS A 183 -11.02 15.86 -13.88
CA HIS A 183 -10.43 15.17 -15.04
C HIS A 183 -9.26 15.96 -15.66
N GLU A 184 -9.32 17.31 -15.61
CA GLU A 184 -8.26 18.19 -16.09
C GLU A 184 -6.99 18.10 -15.22
N GLU A 185 -7.12 18.14 -13.90
CA GLU A 185 -6.00 18.00 -12.96
C GLU A 185 -5.34 16.63 -13.08
N LEU A 186 -6.14 15.56 -13.19
CA LEU A 186 -5.66 14.20 -13.42
C LEU A 186 -4.84 14.14 -14.72
N ARG A 187 -5.39 14.70 -15.80
CA ARG A 187 -4.71 14.74 -17.10
C ARG A 187 -3.42 15.57 -17.04
N LYS A 188 -3.42 16.73 -16.36
CA LYS A 188 -2.22 17.55 -16.12
C LYS A 188 -1.13 16.74 -15.41
N PHE A 189 -1.49 15.94 -14.40
CA PHE A 189 -0.54 15.08 -13.72
C PHE A 189 0.01 13.97 -14.63
N PHE A 190 -0.87 13.23 -15.31
CA PHE A 190 -0.47 12.13 -16.20
C PHE A 190 0.37 12.62 -17.39
N ASN A 191 0.15 13.84 -17.87
CA ASN A 191 0.91 14.43 -18.98
C ASN A 191 2.42 14.58 -18.70
N ARG A 192 2.84 14.46 -17.43
CA ARG A 192 4.25 14.47 -17.03
C ARG A 192 4.97 13.14 -17.32
N PHE A 193 4.22 12.12 -17.73
CA PHE A 193 4.69 10.74 -17.91
C PHE A 193 4.33 10.24 -19.32
N PHE A 194 5.14 9.34 -19.87
CA PHE A 194 4.86 8.71 -21.17
C PHE A 194 4.08 7.42 -21.07
N TRP A 195 4.14 6.75 -19.92
CA TRP A 195 3.58 5.41 -19.73
C TRP A 195 2.53 5.40 -18.62
N VAL A 196 1.56 4.52 -18.75
CA VAL A 196 0.60 4.17 -17.70
C VAL A 196 0.72 2.68 -17.49
N ALA A 197 1.06 2.29 -16.26
CA ALA A 197 1.04 0.91 -15.81
C ALA A 197 -0.35 0.55 -15.31
N SER A 198 -0.80 -0.66 -15.58
CA SER A 198 -2.05 -1.21 -15.07
C SER A 198 -1.86 -2.60 -14.50
N VAL A 199 -2.53 -2.86 -13.38
CA VAL A 199 -2.55 -4.18 -12.74
C VAL A 199 -3.90 -4.39 -12.05
N THR A 200 -4.43 -5.60 -12.18
CA THR A 200 -5.68 -6.01 -11.52
C THR A 200 -5.36 -6.78 -10.25
N ILE A 201 -5.98 -6.37 -9.15
CA ILE A 201 -5.86 -7.02 -7.84
C ILE A 201 -7.21 -7.65 -7.49
N ASP A 202 -7.18 -8.89 -7.03
CA ASP A 202 -8.35 -9.61 -6.55
C ASP A 202 -9.05 -8.89 -5.39
N ALA A 203 -10.27 -9.33 -5.09
CA ALA A 203 -11.12 -8.76 -4.05
C ALA A 203 -10.38 -8.65 -2.71
N ALA A 204 -10.16 -7.41 -2.27
CA ALA A 204 -9.46 -7.04 -1.05
C ALA A 204 -9.89 -5.62 -0.62
N ASP A 205 -9.48 -5.19 0.56
CA ASP A 205 -9.67 -3.82 1.03
C ASP A 205 -9.03 -2.81 0.04
N LYS A 206 -9.69 -1.65 -0.15
CA LYS A 206 -9.27 -0.63 -1.12
C LYS A 206 -7.84 -0.12 -0.89
N LYS A 207 -7.41 0.04 0.37
CA LYS A 207 -6.05 0.47 0.72
C LYS A 207 -5.05 -0.64 0.44
N ILE A 208 -5.36 -1.88 0.84
CA ILE A 208 -4.51 -3.05 0.58
C ILE A 208 -4.33 -3.27 -0.92
N SER A 209 -5.42 -3.24 -1.67
CA SER A 209 -5.44 -3.37 -3.13
C SER A 209 -4.53 -2.33 -3.80
N ARG A 210 -4.63 -1.06 -3.39
CA ARG A 210 -3.78 0.03 -3.89
C ARG A 210 -2.30 -0.17 -3.57
N ASP A 211 -1.98 -0.52 -2.32
CA ASP A 211 -0.59 -0.71 -1.91
C ASP A 211 0.05 -1.91 -2.60
N ARG A 212 -0.71 -2.99 -2.79
CA ARG A 212 -0.28 -4.19 -3.50
C ARG A 212 -0.05 -3.91 -4.99
N ALA A 213 -0.94 -3.15 -5.63
CA ALA A 213 -0.75 -2.70 -7.01
C ALA A 213 0.53 -1.87 -7.17
N ARG A 214 0.76 -0.89 -6.30
CA ARG A 214 1.97 -0.06 -6.31
C ARG A 214 3.25 -0.88 -6.13
N LYS A 215 3.24 -1.86 -5.22
CA LYS A 215 4.37 -2.77 -5.02
C LYS A 215 4.64 -3.62 -6.27
N ALA A 216 3.61 -4.19 -6.89
CA ALA A 216 3.78 -5.00 -8.08
C ALA A 216 4.30 -4.18 -9.27
N ILE A 217 3.78 -2.97 -9.47
CA ILE A 217 4.27 -2.05 -10.50
C ILE A 217 5.72 -1.68 -10.21
N GLN A 218 6.08 -1.40 -8.95
CA GLN A 218 7.47 -1.13 -8.59
C GLN A 218 8.38 -2.31 -8.93
N MET A 219 7.98 -3.53 -8.58
CA MET A 219 8.73 -4.74 -8.89
C MET A 219 8.95 -4.89 -10.39
N ALA A 220 7.91 -4.69 -11.20
CA ALA A 220 8.02 -4.73 -12.66
C ALA A 220 9.01 -3.67 -13.20
N LEU A 221 8.98 -2.45 -12.66
CA LEU A 221 9.95 -1.41 -13.00
C LEU A 221 11.38 -1.77 -12.55
N ASP A 222 11.55 -2.40 -11.40
CA ASP A 222 12.86 -2.83 -10.91
C ASP A 222 13.43 -4.01 -11.73
N VAL A 223 12.55 -4.89 -12.26
CA VAL A 223 12.93 -5.87 -13.30
C VAL A 223 13.48 -5.13 -14.51
N LEU A 224 12.78 -4.13 -15.05
CA LEU A 224 13.32 -3.35 -16.18
C LEU A 224 14.67 -2.73 -15.89
N LYS A 225 14.85 -2.15 -14.70
CA LYS A 225 16.14 -1.55 -14.30
C LYS A 225 17.27 -2.57 -14.31
N LEU A 226 17.00 -3.81 -13.87
CA LEU A 226 17.99 -4.90 -13.88
C LEU A 226 18.48 -5.21 -15.30
N PHE A 227 17.56 -5.31 -16.28
CA PHE A 227 17.91 -5.68 -17.65
C PHE A 227 18.42 -4.52 -18.51
N ILE A 228 17.96 -3.29 -18.25
CA ILE A 228 18.42 -2.09 -18.96
C ILE A 228 19.79 -1.60 -18.44
N GLY A 229 20.06 -1.81 -17.16
CA GLY A 229 21.30 -1.41 -16.49
C GLY A 229 21.27 0.01 -15.91
N THR A 230 22.17 0.23 -14.94
CA THR A 230 22.20 1.39 -14.04
C THR A 230 22.25 2.74 -14.75
N ALA A 231 23.07 2.88 -15.79
CA ALA A 231 23.29 4.17 -16.46
C ALA A 231 22.06 4.68 -17.22
N ARG A 232 21.25 3.78 -17.77
CA ARG A 232 20.09 4.13 -18.60
C ARG A 232 18.78 4.09 -17.83
N ALA A 233 18.70 3.29 -16.76
CA ALA A 233 17.46 3.06 -16.03
C ALA A 233 17.25 3.93 -14.78
N ALA A 234 18.18 4.83 -14.46
CA ALA A 234 18.13 5.64 -13.23
C ALA A 234 16.82 6.43 -13.06
N GLY A 235 16.23 6.90 -14.16
CA GLY A 235 14.97 7.65 -14.12
C GLY A 235 13.69 6.81 -14.26
N ILE A 236 13.79 5.47 -14.38
CA ILE A 236 12.63 4.58 -14.40
C ILE A 236 11.96 4.58 -13.03
N ARG A 237 10.69 4.97 -12.94
CA ARG A 237 9.93 5.02 -11.66
C ARG A 237 8.43 5.21 -11.85
N GLN A 238 7.68 5.02 -10.76
CA GLN A 238 6.29 5.44 -10.67
C GLN A 238 6.20 6.97 -10.56
N GLY A 239 5.07 7.53 -11.00
CA GLY A 239 4.86 8.97 -10.98
C GLY A 239 4.65 9.59 -9.60
N TYR A 240 4.49 8.75 -8.57
CA TYR A 240 4.34 9.18 -7.18
C TYR A 240 5.66 9.22 -6.41
N ASP A 241 6.73 8.62 -6.95
CA ASP A 241 8.01 8.56 -6.25
C ASP A 241 8.71 9.92 -6.29
N HIS A 242 9.16 10.39 -5.12
CA HIS A 242 9.96 11.60 -4.99
C HIS A 242 11.36 11.37 -5.57
N GLY A 243 11.52 11.66 -6.86
CA GLY A 243 12.82 11.74 -7.51
C GLY A 243 13.41 13.15 -7.47
N MET A 244 14.70 13.27 -7.80
CA MET A 244 15.31 14.58 -8.08
C MET A 244 14.47 15.32 -9.13
N PRO A 245 14.20 16.64 -8.94
CA PRO A 245 13.43 17.42 -9.88
C PRO A 245 13.96 17.26 -11.31
N THR A 246 13.06 17.04 -12.27
CA THR A 246 13.38 17.09 -13.72
C THR A 246 14.03 18.41 -14.08
N GLU A 247 13.56 19.49 -13.44
CA GLU A 247 13.98 20.84 -13.73
C GLU A 247 14.63 21.42 -12.48
N THR A 248 15.91 21.72 -12.58
CA THR A 248 16.63 22.43 -11.53
C THR A 248 17.10 23.76 -12.10
N ALA A 249 16.68 24.85 -11.48
CA ALA A 249 17.26 26.16 -11.69
C ALA A 249 18.25 26.44 -10.55
N SER A 250 19.44 26.92 -10.87
CA SER A 250 20.39 27.42 -9.88
C SER A 250 20.67 28.89 -10.14
N LEU A 251 20.68 29.68 -9.07
CA LEU A 251 21.09 31.08 -9.09
C LEU A 251 22.34 31.20 -8.22
N VAL A 252 23.46 31.63 -8.79
CA VAL A 252 24.73 31.79 -8.06
C VAL A 252 25.19 33.23 -8.18
N SER A 253 25.43 33.90 -7.03
CA SER A 253 26.05 35.23 -7.01
C SER A 253 27.55 35.07 -7.27
N VAL A 254 28.05 35.73 -8.33
CA VAL A 254 29.47 35.66 -8.69
C VAL A 254 30.22 36.84 -8.05
N GLU A 255 29.63 38.03 -8.08
CA GLU A 255 30.09 39.26 -7.44
C GLU A 255 28.88 40.10 -6.97
N ALA A 256 29.08 41.16 -6.18
CA ALA A 256 27.99 42.01 -5.69
C ALA A 256 27.18 42.59 -6.87
N GLY A 257 25.93 42.13 -7.00
CA GLY A 257 25.01 42.57 -8.06
C GLY A 257 25.04 41.73 -9.35
N THR A 258 25.88 40.71 -9.45
CA THR A 258 25.95 39.85 -10.66
C THR A 258 25.58 38.40 -10.33
N PHE A 259 24.53 37.91 -11.01
CA PHE A 259 24.06 36.54 -10.86
C PHE A 259 24.29 35.72 -12.13
N SER A 260 24.74 34.48 -11.93
CA SER A 260 24.73 33.43 -12.94
C SER A 260 23.48 32.57 -12.76
N LEU A 261 22.71 32.43 -13.84
CA LEU A 261 21.53 31.58 -13.90
C LEU A 261 21.89 30.33 -14.68
N SER A 262 21.62 29.15 -14.10
CA SER A 262 21.64 27.89 -14.84
C SER A 262 20.27 27.23 -14.75
N LEU A 263 19.78 26.72 -15.88
CA LEU A 263 18.57 25.91 -15.95
C LEU A 263 18.95 24.56 -16.55
N ARG A 264 18.73 23.50 -15.79
CA ARG A 264 18.89 22.13 -16.26
C ARG A 264 17.51 21.50 -16.38
N ARG A 265 17.13 21.12 -17.60
CA ARG A 265 15.96 20.29 -17.87
C ARG A 265 16.44 18.87 -18.17
N GLY A 266 16.17 17.94 -17.27
CA GLY A 266 16.38 16.51 -17.42
C GLY A 266 15.11 15.81 -17.87
N ARG A 267 15.26 14.76 -18.68
CA ARG A 267 14.21 13.75 -18.93
C ARG A 267 14.55 12.52 -18.09
N HIS A 268 13.54 11.87 -17.52
CA HIS A 268 13.74 10.68 -16.69
C HIS A 268 13.59 9.37 -17.45
N ASP A 269 13.08 9.41 -18.68
CA ASP A 269 12.90 8.20 -19.46
C ASP A 269 14.23 7.68 -20.04
N ALA A 270 14.39 6.36 -20.01
CA ALA A 270 15.52 5.68 -20.61
C ALA A 270 15.50 5.81 -22.15
N VAL A 271 16.68 6.02 -22.74
CA VAL A 271 16.89 5.99 -24.19
C VAL A 271 17.43 4.62 -24.57
N LEU A 272 16.62 3.84 -25.30
CA LEU A 272 16.93 2.50 -25.80
C LEU A 272 16.91 2.48 -27.34
N MET A 273 16.97 1.29 -27.95
CA MET A 273 16.78 1.10 -29.40
C MET A 273 15.30 0.71 -29.64
N ASP A 274 14.82 0.82 -30.88
CA ASP A 274 13.50 0.28 -31.24
C ASP A 274 13.47 -1.24 -31.00
N HIS A 275 12.29 -1.76 -30.66
CA HIS A 275 12.07 -3.18 -30.30
C HIS A 275 12.94 -3.68 -29.13
N TRP A 276 13.42 -2.79 -28.26
CA TRP A 276 14.21 -3.13 -27.07
C TRP A 276 13.59 -4.24 -26.21
N TYR A 277 12.26 -4.25 -26.12
CA TYR A 277 11.50 -5.20 -25.30
C TYR A 277 11.65 -6.64 -25.79
N ASP A 278 11.63 -6.88 -27.10
CA ASP A 278 11.79 -8.22 -27.68
C ASP A 278 13.20 -8.79 -27.42
N GLY A 279 14.20 -7.91 -27.36
CA GLY A 279 15.58 -8.28 -27.09
C GLY A 279 15.80 -8.79 -25.66
N ILE A 280 15.11 -8.22 -24.67
CA ILE A 280 15.27 -8.58 -23.26
C ILE A 280 14.31 -9.68 -22.81
N SER A 281 13.07 -9.66 -23.32
CA SER A 281 11.98 -10.52 -22.83
C SER A 281 12.15 -12.00 -23.19
N ARG A 282 12.95 -12.29 -24.21
CA ARG A 282 13.24 -13.67 -24.65
C ARG A 282 14.27 -14.40 -23.80
N SER A 283 14.92 -13.71 -22.87
CA SER A 283 15.94 -14.32 -22.02
C SER A 283 15.32 -15.14 -20.89
N GLU A 284 15.92 -16.29 -20.54
CA GLU A 284 15.48 -17.11 -19.41
C GLU A 284 15.48 -16.33 -18.07
N PRO A 285 16.49 -15.50 -17.75
CA PRO A 285 16.45 -14.69 -16.54
C PRO A 285 15.26 -13.71 -16.49
N TRP A 286 14.81 -13.21 -17.65
CA TRP A 286 13.63 -12.34 -17.71
C TRP A 286 12.36 -13.11 -17.33
N GLN A 287 12.18 -14.30 -17.88
CA GLN A 287 11.02 -15.15 -17.58
C GLN A 287 10.95 -15.53 -16.09
N LEU A 288 12.11 -15.78 -15.47
CA LEU A 288 12.19 -15.99 -14.02
C LEU A 288 11.77 -14.73 -13.24
N ALA A 289 12.22 -13.55 -13.67
CA ALA A 289 11.82 -12.30 -13.02
C ALA A 289 10.31 -12.05 -13.14
N GLU A 290 9.71 -12.31 -14.30
CA GLU A 290 8.27 -12.23 -14.53
C GLU A 290 7.48 -13.22 -13.68
N SER A 291 7.98 -14.46 -13.53
CA SER A 291 7.30 -15.46 -12.70
C SER A 291 7.27 -15.04 -11.23
N VAL A 292 8.29 -14.34 -10.74
CA VAL A 292 8.30 -13.80 -9.38
C VAL A 292 7.27 -12.67 -9.20
N VAL A 293 7.16 -11.75 -10.16
CA VAL A 293 6.11 -10.70 -10.12
C VAL A 293 4.71 -11.33 -10.15
N THR A 294 4.53 -12.37 -10.96
CA THR A 294 3.28 -13.13 -11.04
C THR A 294 2.95 -13.84 -9.74
N ALA A 295 3.95 -14.52 -9.15
CA ALA A 295 3.81 -15.20 -7.87
C ALA A 295 3.42 -14.22 -6.76
N PHE A 296 4.10 -13.05 -6.68
CA PHE A 296 3.78 -12.01 -5.69
C PHE A 296 2.32 -11.57 -5.77
N LEU A 297 1.76 -11.41 -6.97
CA LEU A 297 0.39 -10.93 -7.12
C LEU A 297 -0.67 -12.00 -6.87
N THR A 298 -0.45 -13.21 -7.37
CA THR A 298 -1.40 -14.32 -7.27
C THR A 298 -1.46 -14.94 -5.86
N ARG A 299 -0.41 -14.77 -5.06
CA ARG A 299 -0.28 -15.41 -3.74
C ARG A 299 -0.44 -14.40 -2.61
N TRP A 300 -1.34 -14.68 -1.68
CA TRP A 300 -1.49 -13.91 -0.45
C TRP A 300 -0.69 -14.50 0.71
N ASP A 301 -0.27 -15.76 0.60
CA ASP A 301 0.65 -16.38 1.53
C ASP A 301 2.10 -15.96 1.26
N ASP A 302 3.02 -16.42 2.13
CA ASP A 302 4.44 -16.18 1.93
C ASP A 302 4.94 -16.86 0.66
N LEU A 303 5.81 -16.13 -0.06
CA LEU A 303 6.48 -16.69 -1.20
C LEU A 303 7.55 -17.69 -0.75
N PRO A 304 7.84 -18.73 -1.55
CA PRO A 304 8.98 -19.59 -1.30
C PRO A 304 10.25 -18.76 -1.12
N GLU A 305 11.11 -19.15 -0.19
CA GLU A 305 12.29 -18.39 0.22
C GLU A 305 13.15 -17.86 -0.96
N PRO A 306 13.41 -18.62 -2.05
CA PRO A 306 14.16 -18.10 -3.20
C PRO A 306 13.48 -16.91 -3.88
N HIS A 307 12.14 -16.93 -4.00
CA HIS A 307 11.38 -15.83 -4.58
C HIS A 307 11.43 -14.61 -3.67
N GLN A 308 11.27 -14.80 -2.36
CA GLN A 308 11.37 -13.70 -1.38
C GLN A 308 12.74 -13.02 -1.43
N ARG A 309 13.82 -13.81 -1.46
CA ARG A 309 15.20 -13.30 -1.55
C ARG A 309 15.46 -12.56 -2.86
N PHE A 310 14.96 -13.09 -3.98
CA PHE A 310 15.05 -12.42 -5.26
C PHE A 310 14.32 -11.06 -5.24
N MET A 311 13.09 -11.01 -4.71
CA MET A 311 12.35 -9.74 -4.59
C MET A 311 13.06 -8.73 -3.70
N ASP A 312 13.55 -9.16 -2.54
CA ASP A 312 14.27 -8.29 -1.62
C ASP A 312 15.53 -7.72 -2.29
N GLY A 313 16.31 -8.58 -2.96
CA GLY A 313 17.49 -8.16 -3.71
C GLY A 313 17.16 -7.22 -4.87
N LEU A 314 16.13 -7.56 -5.65
CA LEU A 314 15.66 -6.76 -6.78
C LEU A 314 15.25 -5.35 -6.35
N ARG A 315 14.54 -5.22 -5.23
CA ARG A 315 14.16 -3.93 -4.66
C ARG A 315 15.39 -3.09 -4.32
N TRP A 316 16.35 -3.64 -3.58
CA TRP A 316 17.58 -2.92 -3.22
C TRP A 316 18.39 -2.52 -4.46
N HIS A 317 18.44 -3.40 -5.47
CA HIS A 317 19.04 -3.09 -6.77
C HIS A 317 18.31 -1.92 -7.45
N GLY A 318 16.98 -1.97 -7.55
CA GLY A 318 16.16 -0.93 -8.17
C GLY A 318 16.25 0.43 -7.47
N GLU A 319 16.32 0.43 -6.14
CA GLU A 319 16.60 1.62 -5.32
C GLU A 319 18.03 2.14 -5.56
N GLY A 320 19.02 1.25 -5.73
CA GLY A 320 20.41 1.61 -6.04
C GLY A 320 20.58 2.19 -7.44
N VAL A 321 19.83 1.70 -8.43
CA VAL A 321 19.83 2.25 -9.79
C VAL A 321 19.35 3.71 -9.80
N SER A 322 18.33 4.02 -9.01
CA SER A 322 17.69 5.34 -8.97
C SER A 322 18.32 6.33 -7.99
N ASP A 323 19.28 5.90 -7.15
CA ASP A 323 19.88 6.75 -6.14
C ASP A 323 20.92 7.72 -6.76
N PRO A 324 20.78 9.04 -6.55
CA PRO A 324 21.73 10.01 -7.08
C PRO A 324 23.11 9.95 -6.38
N GLU A 325 23.18 9.47 -5.13
CA GLU A 325 24.39 9.50 -4.31
C GLU A 325 25.25 8.24 -4.53
N PRO A 326 26.49 8.36 -5.08
CA PRO A 326 27.34 7.21 -5.36
C PRO A 326 27.63 6.31 -4.16
N GLN A 327 27.83 6.88 -2.97
CA GLN A 327 28.13 6.10 -1.76
C GLN A 327 26.93 5.26 -1.32
N SER A 328 25.73 5.84 -1.36
CA SER A 328 24.48 5.15 -1.06
C SER A 328 24.19 4.02 -2.05
N ARG A 329 24.47 4.24 -3.35
CA ARG A 329 24.35 3.20 -4.38
C ARG A 329 25.18 1.96 -4.08
N LEU A 330 26.43 2.15 -3.67
CA LEU A 330 27.34 1.03 -3.38
C LEU A 330 26.79 0.16 -2.24
N VAL A 331 26.29 0.79 -1.17
CA VAL A 331 25.66 0.07 -0.05
C VAL A 331 24.42 -0.68 -0.52
N LYS A 332 23.54 -0.04 -1.30
CA LYS A 332 22.32 -0.67 -1.81
C LYS A 332 22.61 -1.87 -2.72
N PHE A 333 23.58 -1.78 -3.61
CA PHE A 333 24.00 -2.91 -4.44
C PHE A 333 24.62 -4.04 -3.63
N TRP A 334 25.42 -3.71 -2.61
CA TRP A 334 25.95 -4.72 -1.70
C TRP A 334 24.83 -5.48 -0.97
N VAL A 335 23.85 -4.74 -0.42
CA VAL A 335 22.68 -5.35 0.24
C VAL A 335 21.86 -6.17 -0.76
N ALA A 336 21.71 -5.73 -2.00
CA ALA A 336 21.03 -6.50 -3.04
C ALA A 336 21.69 -7.86 -3.26
N ILE A 337 23.02 -7.90 -3.39
CA ILE A 337 23.80 -9.14 -3.53
C ILE A 337 23.65 -10.01 -2.29
N GLU A 338 23.78 -9.43 -1.10
CA GLU A 338 23.64 -10.16 0.16
C GLU A 338 22.26 -10.82 0.29
N ARG A 339 21.18 -10.12 -0.07
CA ARG A 339 19.82 -10.66 0.01
C ARG A 339 19.61 -11.87 -0.89
N VAL A 340 20.24 -11.88 -2.06
CA VAL A 340 20.14 -13.00 -3.01
C VAL A 340 21.09 -14.16 -2.64
N VAL A 341 22.33 -13.86 -2.24
CA VAL A 341 23.42 -14.84 -2.13
C VAL A 341 23.61 -15.37 -0.70
N SER A 342 23.22 -14.64 0.34
CA SER A 342 23.61 -14.97 1.71
C SER A 342 23.10 -16.35 2.13
N LEU A 343 24.00 -17.28 2.42
CA LEU A 343 23.72 -18.70 2.71
C LEU A 343 23.05 -18.96 4.07
N ARG A 344 22.68 -17.91 4.82
CA ARG A 344 22.06 -18.07 6.14
C ARG A 344 20.55 -18.16 5.99
N SER A 345 19.98 -19.33 6.29
CA SER A 345 18.60 -19.41 6.77
C SER A 345 18.48 -18.45 7.96
N ARG A 346 17.46 -17.61 7.97
CA ARG A 346 17.08 -16.92 9.20
C ARG A 346 16.39 -17.98 10.07
N ASP A 347 17.12 -18.46 11.07
CA ASP A 347 16.55 -19.24 12.19
C ASP A 347 15.55 -18.38 12.99
#